data_AF-A0AA86X2W2-F1
#
_entry.id   AF-A0AA86X2W2-F1
#
_cell.length_a   1.000
_cell.length_b   1.000
_cell.length_c   1.000
_cell.angle_alpha   90.00
_cell.angle_beta   90.00
_cell.angle_gamma   90.00
#
_symmetry.space_group_name_H-M   'P 1'
#
loop_
_entity.id
_entity.type
_entity.pdbx_description
1 polymer ?
#
loop_
_entity_poly.entity_id
_entity_poly.type
_entity_poly.pdbx_seq_one_letter_code
_entity_poly.pdbx_strand_id
1 'polypeptide(L)'
;MITGELKNKIDQLWEILWTEGNANPLTNIEQLTYLLFMKDLDSVELGRESDAEFLGIPYEGVFPKDKPEYRWSTFKNIGDAQEVYRLMTQEIFPFIKNLKGDTDDTAFSRYMREAIFQINKPATLQKAISILDVFPTRGLDVDFDNDKQSITDIGDIYEYLLSKFVDRR
;
A
#
# COMPACT_ATOMS: atom_id res chain seq x y z
N MET A 1 -5.13 -18.79 -1.34
CA MET A 1 -6.60 -18.85 -1.51
C MET A 1 -7.21 -17.81 -0.59
N ILE A 2 -7.72 -16.72 -1.15
CA ILE A 2 -8.27 -15.61 -0.37
C ILE A 2 -9.36 -16.07 0.62
N THR A 3 -9.20 -15.73 1.90
CA THR A 3 -10.13 -16.11 2.96
C THR A 3 -11.46 -15.35 2.84
N GLY A 4 -12.53 -15.89 3.42
CA GLY A 4 -13.84 -15.21 3.42
C GLY A 4 -13.82 -13.85 4.14
N GLU A 5 -12.98 -13.71 5.17
CA GLU A 5 -12.79 -12.44 5.87
C GLU A 5 -12.15 -11.39 4.97
N LEU A 6 -11.13 -11.77 4.21
CA LEU A 6 -10.41 -10.87 3.31
C LEU A 6 -11.28 -10.42 2.13
N LYS A 7 -12.14 -11.31 1.60
CA LYS A 7 -13.17 -10.95 0.62
C LYS A 7 -14.13 -9.87 1.16
N ASN A 8 -14.63 -10.05 2.39
CA ASN A 8 -15.54 -9.08 3.02
C ASN A 8 -14.88 -7.70 3.20
N LYS A 9 -13.59 -7.66 3.54
CA LYS A 9 -12.83 -6.40 3.67
C LYS A 9 -12.62 -5.72 2.32
N ILE A 10 -12.38 -6.49 1.26
CA ILE A 10 -12.32 -5.95 -0.11
C ILE A 10 -13.66 -5.37 -0.53
N ASP A 11 -14.77 -6.04 -0.22
CA ASP A 11 -16.11 -5.53 -0.50
C ASP A 11 -16.39 -4.22 0.24
N GLN A 12 -16.00 -4.12 1.52
CA GLN A 12 -16.10 -2.87 2.28
C GLN A 12 -15.27 -1.73 1.68
N LEU A 13 -14.03 -2.00 1.27
CA LEU A 13 -13.19 -1.01 0.57
C LEU A 13 -13.88 -0.51 -0.71
N TRP A 14 -14.46 -1.43 -1.47
CA TRP A 14 -15.14 -1.12 -2.72
C TRP A 14 -16.38 -0.25 -2.49
N GLU A 15 -17.20 -0.57 -1.49
CA GLU A 15 -18.37 0.22 -1.11
C GLU A 15 -18.01 1.63 -0.67
N ILE A 16 -16.93 1.78 0.12
CA ILE A 16 -16.45 3.09 0.59
C ILE A 16 -16.04 3.95 -0.60
N LEU A 17 -15.25 3.41 -1.53
CA LEU A 17 -14.76 4.16 -2.69
C LEU A 17 -15.89 4.51 -3.67
N TRP A 18 -16.88 3.62 -3.82
CA TRP A 18 -18.03 3.84 -4.71
C TRP A 18 -19.00 4.91 -4.18
N THR A 19 -19.29 4.89 -2.88
CA THR A 19 -20.30 5.78 -2.25
C THR A 19 -19.93 7.27 -2.34
N GLU A 20 -18.66 7.57 -2.64
CA GLU A 20 -18.14 8.94 -2.60
C GLU A 20 -18.07 9.66 -3.94
N GLY A 21 -18.59 9.05 -5.00
CA GLY A 21 -18.66 9.68 -6.32
C GLY A 21 -17.41 9.50 -7.19
N ASN A 22 -16.40 8.74 -6.72
CA ASN A 22 -15.38 8.17 -7.60
C ASN A 22 -16.01 6.99 -8.36
N ALA A 23 -16.80 7.33 -9.38
CA ALA A 23 -17.60 6.40 -10.17
C ALA A 23 -16.77 5.54 -11.13
N ASN A 24 -15.43 5.65 -11.14
CA ASN A 24 -14.57 4.82 -11.98
C ASN A 24 -13.90 3.71 -11.17
N PRO A 25 -14.36 2.45 -11.29
CA PRO A 25 -13.72 1.26 -10.74
C PRO A 25 -12.21 1.17 -10.98
N LEU A 26 -11.74 1.56 -12.16
CA LEU A 26 -10.31 1.47 -12.50
C LEU A 26 -9.49 2.39 -11.60
N THR A 27 -9.90 3.65 -11.48
CA THR A 27 -9.29 4.62 -10.57
C THR A 27 -9.21 4.08 -9.15
N ASN A 28 -10.27 3.46 -8.65
CA ASN A 28 -10.30 2.91 -7.30
C ASN A 28 -9.27 1.80 -7.11
N ILE A 29 -9.11 0.91 -8.09
CA ILE A 29 -8.06 -0.13 -8.08
C ILE A 29 -6.68 0.50 -8.07
N GLU A 30 -6.44 1.54 -8.87
CA GLU A 30 -5.16 2.26 -8.88
C GLU A 30 -4.83 2.87 -7.51
N GLN A 31 -5.80 3.54 -6.87
CA GLN A 31 -5.59 4.12 -5.54
C GLN A 31 -5.27 3.07 -4.48
N LEU A 32 -5.98 1.93 -4.49
CA LEU A 32 -5.69 0.81 -3.59
C LEU A 32 -4.31 0.21 -3.87
N THR A 33 -3.93 0.09 -5.14
CA THR A 33 -2.61 -0.42 -5.56
C THR A 33 -1.49 0.49 -5.04
N TYR A 34 -1.67 1.81 -5.09
CA TYR A 34 -0.69 2.75 -4.53
C TYR A 34 -0.51 2.59 -3.02
N LEU A 35 -1.61 2.46 -2.27
CA LEU A 35 -1.56 2.28 -0.82
C LEU A 35 -0.92 0.94 -0.43
N LEU A 36 -1.28 -0.15 -1.11
CA LEU A 36 -0.67 -1.46 -0.92
C LEU A 36 0.83 -1.42 -1.21
N PHE A 37 1.25 -0.71 -2.27
CA PHE A 37 2.66 -0.55 -2.57
C PHE A 37 3.41 0.15 -1.44
N MET A 38 2.88 1.25 -0.89
CA MET A 38 3.51 1.94 0.23
C MET A 38 3.66 1.04 1.46
N LYS A 39 2.64 0.20 1.71
CA LYS A 39 2.67 -0.78 2.79
C LYS A 39 3.74 -1.86 2.58
N ASP A 40 3.80 -2.41 1.37
CA ASP A 40 4.80 -3.41 0.99
C ASP A 40 6.22 -2.82 1.09
N LEU A 41 6.42 -1.58 0.63
CA LEU A 41 7.70 -0.88 0.67
C LEU A 41 8.21 -0.73 2.12
N ASP A 42 7.34 -0.27 3.03
CA ASP A 42 7.69 -0.15 4.45
C ASP A 42 7.94 -1.52 5.10
N SER A 43 7.18 -2.55 4.73
CA SER A 43 7.39 -3.91 5.25
C SER A 43 8.76 -4.48 4.84
N VAL A 44 9.17 -4.28 3.58
CA VAL A 44 10.48 -4.69 3.08
C VAL A 44 11.61 -3.90 3.76
N GLU A 45 11.40 -2.60 3.96
CA GLU A 45 12.36 -1.75 4.66
C GLU A 45 12.58 -2.22 6.11
N LEU A 46 11.49 -2.50 6.84
CA LEU A 46 11.56 -3.03 8.22
C LEU A 46 12.29 -4.37 8.28
N GLY A 47 12.06 -5.27 7.31
CA GLY A 47 12.79 -6.53 7.22
C GLY A 47 14.30 -6.31 7.05
N ARG A 48 14.69 -5.42 6.14
CA ARG A 48 16.11 -5.10 5.89
C ARG A 48 16.78 -4.40 7.07
N GLU A 49 16.08 -3.52 7.75
CA GLU A 49 16.55 -2.89 8.99
C GLU A 49 16.79 -3.94 10.08
N SER A 50 15.86 -4.88 10.24
CA SER A 50 15.97 -5.97 11.22
C SER A 50 17.13 -6.91 10.90
N ASP A 51 17.32 -7.28 9.64
CA ASP A 51 18.45 -8.11 9.19
C ASP A 51 19.79 -7.42 9.44
N ALA A 52 19.89 -6.12 9.11
CA ALA A 52 21.10 -5.34 9.32
C ALA A 52 21.45 -5.16 10.80
N GLU A 53 20.44 -4.94 11.65
CA GLU A 53 20.60 -4.91 13.10
C GLU A 53 21.10 -6.26 13.64
N PHE A 54 20.49 -7.37 13.19
CA PHE A 54 20.89 -8.72 13.57
C PHE A 54 22.34 -9.05 13.15
N LEU A 55 22.74 -8.64 11.95
CA LEU A 55 24.10 -8.85 11.41
C LEU A 55 25.12 -7.83 11.93
N GLY A 56 24.67 -6.75 12.58
CA GLY A 56 25.54 -5.66 13.05
C GLY A 56 26.18 -4.84 11.92
N ILE A 57 25.53 -4.75 10.76
CA ILE A 57 26.03 -4.02 9.59
C ILE A 57 25.28 -2.68 9.41
N PRO A 58 25.92 -1.64 8.85
CA PRO A 58 25.20 -0.42 8.47
C PRO A 58 24.16 -0.70 7.39
N TYR A 59 22.98 -0.09 7.54
CA TYR A 59 21.94 -0.07 6.52
C TYR A 59 21.55 1.37 6.17
N GLU A 60 21.50 1.66 4.88
CA GLU A 60 20.97 2.90 4.33
C GLU A 60 19.69 2.55 3.58
N GLY A 61 18.58 3.00 4.16
CA GLY A 61 17.24 2.73 3.69
C GLY A 61 16.75 3.70 2.62
N VAL A 62 15.58 3.42 2.05
CA VAL A 62 14.92 4.28 1.05
C VAL A 62 14.21 5.46 1.69
N PHE A 63 13.78 5.33 2.96
CA PHE A 63 13.06 6.40 3.66
C PHE A 63 14.03 7.37 4.35
N PRO A 64 13.79 8.69 4.28
CA PRO A 64 14.61 9.67 5.01
C PRO A 64 14.49 9.48 6.52
N LYS A 65 15.63 9.49 7.23
CA LYS A 65 15.69 9.24 8.68
C LYS A 65 14.98 10.33 9.51
N ASP A 66 14.89 11.54 8.98
CA ASP A 66 14.21 12.69 9.59
C ASP A 66 12.71 12.75 9.27
N LYS A 67 12.19 11.79 8.51
CA LYS A 67 10.79 11.70 8.07
C LYS A 67 10.13 10.35 8.41
N PRO A 68 10.09 9.94 9.69
CA PRO A 68 9.43 8.69 10.08
C PRO A 68 7.94 8.66 9.69
N GLU A 69 7.28 9.82 9.59
CA GLU A 69 5.88 9.94 9.18
C GLU A 69 5.61 9.49 7.74
N TYR A 70 6.63 9.25 6.91
CA TYR A 70 6.46 8.70 5.56
C TYR A 70 6.25 7.18 5.55
N ARG A 71 6.54 6.51 6.67
CA ARG A 71 6.46 5.06 6.83
C ARG A 71 5.02 4.64 7.10
N TRP A 72 4.54 3.58 6.43
CA TRP A 72 3.18 3.03 6.66
C TRP A 72 2.93 2.72 8.14
N SER A 73 3.89 2.05 8.77
CA SER A 73 3.93 1.71 10.19
C SER A 73 3.77 2.91 11.13
N THR A 74 4.06 4.13 10.65
CA THR A 74 3.90 5.37 11.42
C THR A 74 2.59 6.07 11.09
N PHE A 75 2.35 6.45 9.83
CA PHE A 75 1.18 7.28 9.50
C PHE A 75 -0.15 6.56 9.73
N LYS A 76 -0.18 5.22 9.68
CA LYS A 76 -1.40 4.44 9.95
C LYS A 76 -1.94 4.65 11.37
N ASN A 77 -1.08 5.07 12.30
CA ASN A 77 -1.40 5.27 13.71
C ASN A 77 -1.73 6.74 14.04
N ILE A 78 -1.68 7.64 13.06
CA ILE A 78 -2.09 9.03 13.24
C ILE A 78 -3.62 9.08 13.32
N GLY A 79 -4.14 9.47 14.49
CA GLY A 79 -5.59 9.52 14.74
C GLY A 79 -6.32 10.63 13.96
N ASP A 80 -5.61 11.69 13.57
CA ASP A 80 -6.18 12.80 12.80
C ASP A 80 -6.18 12.51 11.30
N ALA A 81 -7.37 12.25 10.75
CA ALA A 81 -7.57 12.01 9.33
C ALA A 81 -7.10 13.18 8.45
N GLN A 82 -7.28 14.43 8.89
CA GLN A 82 -6.88 15.61 8.12
C GLN A 82 -5.36 15.67 7.98
N GLU A 83 -4.64 15.35 9.05
CA GLU A 83 -3.18 15.34 9.02
C GLU A 83 -2.65 14.21 8.14
N VAL A 84 -3.20 12.99 8.25
CA VAL A 84 -2.84 11.88 7.35
C VAL A 84 -3.08 12.26 5.89
N TYR A 85 -4.21 12.91 5.59
CA TYR A 85 -4.53 13.36 4.25
C TYR A 85 -3.56 14.43 3.73
N ARG A 86 -3.23 15.42 4.57
CA ARG A 86 -2.26 16.47 4.23
C ARG A 86 -0.88 15.86 3.95
N LEU A 87 -0.37 15.02 4.86
CA LEU A 87 0.89 14.30 4.68
C LEU A 87 0.88 13.47 3.40
N MET A 88 -0.17 12.67 3.19
CA MET A 88 -0.28 11.79 2.03
C MET A 88 -0.22 12.56 0.72
N THR A 89 -1.01 13.63 0.61
CA THR A 89 -1.14 14.40 -0.63
C THR A 89 0.04 15.33 -0.91
N GLN A 90 0.63 15.95 0.13
CA GLN A 90 1.65 16.98 -0.03
C GLN A 90 3.08 16.45 0.08
N GLU A 91 3.29 15.34 0.78
CA GLU A 91 4.63 14.88 1.15
C GLU A 91 4.86 13.42 0.73
N ILE A 92 4.08 12.48 1.26
CA ILE A 92 4.32 11.03 1.11
C ILE A 92 4.13 10.59 -0.35
N PHE A 93 2.98 10.86 -0.98
CA PHE A 93 2.73 10.42 -2.35
C PHE A 93 3.73 11.05 -3.35
N PRO A 94 4.04 12.36 -3.29
CA PRO A 94 5.13 12.94 -4.07
C PRO A 94 6.49 12.29 -3.82
N PHE A 95 6.84 11.97 -2.57
CA PHE A 95 8.08 11.27 -2.25
C PHE A 95 8.13 9.89 -2.91
N ILE A 96 7.09 9.07 -2.72
CA ILE A 96 6.99 7.71 -3.28
C ILE A 96 7.06 7.73 -4.81
N LYS A 97 6.40 8.70 -5.44
CA LYS A 97 6.41 8.90 -6.89
C LYS A 97 7.81 9.19 -7.46
N ASN A 98 8.67 9.82 -6.66
CA ASN A 98 10.03 10.19 -7.05
C ASN A 98 11.10 9.20 -6.55
N LEU A 99 10.71 8.07 -5.95
CA LEU A 99 11.65 7.01 -5.61
C LEU A 99 12.32 6.48 -6.88
N LYS A 100 13.64 6.67 -6.96
CA LYS A 100 14.50 6.05 -7.96
C LYS A 100 14.98 4.73 -7.39
N GLY A 101 14.64 3.62 -8.05
CA GLY A 101 15.27 2.35 -7.73
C GLY A 101 16.70 2.32 -8.28
N ASP A 102 17.53 1.38 -7.82
CA ASP A 102 18.87 1.12 -8.39
C ASP A 102 18.84 0.85 -9.91
N THR A 103 17.67 0.46 -10.43
CA THR A 103 17.36 0.45 -11.84
C THR A 103 16.25 1.47 -12.12
N ASP A 104 16.62 2.62 -12.70
CA ASP A 104 15.74 3.76 -13.03
C ASP A 104 14.58 3.44 -14.01
N ASP A 105 14.40 2.18 -14.42
CA ASP A 105 13.48 1.78 -15.51
C ASP A 105 12.68 0.49 -15.24
N THR A 106 12.24 0.27 -14.00
CA THR A 106 11.24 -0.78 -13.74
C THR A 106 9.87 -0.38 -14.30
N ALA A 107 9.05 -1.37 -14.71
CA ALA A 107 7.68 -1.11 -15.17
C ALA A 107 6.83 -0.38 -14.12
N PHE A 108 7.12 -0.64 -12.84
CA PHE A 108 6.46 0.01 -11.72
C PHE A 108 6.87 1.48 -11.58
N SER A 109 8.16 1.81 -11.66
CA SER A 109 8.64 3.21 -11.63
C SER A 109 8.05 4.05 -12.78
N ARG A 110 7.85 3.44 -13.96
CA ARG A 110 7.15 4.09 -15.08
C ARG A 110 5.67 4.34 -14.77
N TYR A 111 4.99 3.37 -14.16
CA TYR A 111 3.59 3.49 -13.76
C TYR A 111 3.40 4.58 -12.69
N MET A 112 4.27 4.62 -11.67
CA MET A 112 4.20 5.64 -10.61
C MET A 112 4.52 7.06 -11.10
N ARG A 113 5.39 7.23 -12.10
CA ARG A 113 5.81 8.55 -12.61
C ARG A 113 4.66 9.41 -13.13
N GLU A 114 3.63 8.80 -13.67
CA GLU A 114 2.44 9.52 -14.14
C GLU A 114 1.25 9.37 -13.17
N ALA A 115 1.43 8.68 -12.05
CA ALA A 115 0.38 8.44 -11.08
C ALA A 115 -0.14 9.74 -10.45
N ILE A 116 -1.44 9.77 -10.22
CA ILE A 116 -2.17 10.84 -9.54
C ILE A 116 -2.95 10.24 -8.39
N PHE A 117 -2.77 10.81 -7.20
CA PHE A 117 -3.55 10.44 -6.04
C PHE A 117 -4.93 11.12 -6.11
N GLN A 118 -6.00 10.34 -6.02
CA GLN A 118 -7.37 10.78 -6.29
C GLN A 118 -8.36 10.51 -5.14
N ILE A 119 -7.91 9.94 -4.02
CA ILE A 119 -8.72 9.95 -2.80
C ILE A 119 -8.76 11.40 -2.32
N ASN A 120 -9.96 11.99 -2.26
CA ASN A 120 -10.16 13.42 -1.98
C ASN A 120 -10.79 13.71 -0.61
N LYS A 121 -11.10 12.67 0.16
CA LYS A 121 -11.68 12.77 1.49
C LYS A 121 -10.76 12.16 2.55
N PRO A 122 -10.41 12.93 3.60
CA PRO A 122 -9.59 12.46 4.70
C PRO A 122 -10.12 11.19 5.39
N ALA A 123 -11.42 11.14 5.70
CA ALA A 123 -12.04 9.98 6.35
C ALA A 123 -11.95 8.71 5.51
N THR A 124 -11.97 8.84 4.18
CA THR A 124 -11.90 7.72 3.24
C THR A 124 -10.52 7.15 3.15
N LEU A 125 -9.52 8.03 3.08
CA LEU A 125 -8.13 7.62 3.17
C LEU A 125 -7.87 6.86 4.48
N GLN A 126 -8.33 7.40 5.60
CA GLN A 126 -8.13 6.76 6.91
C GLN A 126 -8.78 5.37 6.95
N LYS A 127 -10.04 5.24 6.51
CA LYS A 127 -10.72 3.94 6.43
C LYS A 127 -9.99 2.96 5.49
N ALA A 128 -9.54 3.43 4.33
CA ALA A 128 -8.81 2.60 3.38
C ALA A 128 -7.50 2.08 4.00
N ILE A 129 -6.74 2.95 4.66
CA ILE A 129 -5.53 2.56 5.40
C ILE A 129 -5.86 1.52 6.47
N SER A 130 -6.88 1.75 7.30
CA SER A 130 -7.26 0.80 8.35
C SER A 130 -7.66 -0.58 7.83
N ILE A 131 -8.37 -0.64 6.70
CA ILE A 131 -8.77 -1.92 6.10
C ILE A 131 -7.57 -2.59 5.44
N LEU A 132 -6.74 -1.87 4.69
CA LEU A 132 -5.55 -2.42 4.03
C LEU A 132 -4.47 -2.84 5.03
N ASP A 133 -4.44 -2.27 6.24
CA ASP A 133 -3.45 -2.62 7.26
C ASP A 133 -3.53 -4.09 7.70
N VAL A 134 -4.70 -4.73 7.57
CA VAL A 134 -4.87 -6.15 7.91
C VAL A 134 -4.54 -7.10 6.75
N PHE A 135 -4.22 -6.58 5.56
CA PHE A 135 -3.86 -7.42 4.41
C PHE A 135 -2.43 -7.95 4.60
N PRO A 136 -2.10 -9.17 4.17
CA PRO A 136 -0.73 -9.67 4.25
C PRO A 136 0.21 -8.79 3.40
N THR A 137 1.48 -8.69 3.83
CA THR A 137 2.53 -7.99 3.07
C THR A 137 3.67 -8.92 2.75
N ARG A 138 4.47 -8.55 1.74
CA ARG A 138 5.62 -9.35 1.30
C ARG A 138 6.79 -9.40 2.29
N GLY A 139 6.85 -8.51 3.29
CA GLY A 139 8.06 -8.27 4.07
C GLY A 139 8.04 -8.74 5.54
N LEU A 140 6.86 -8.91 6.15
CA LEU A 140 6.75 -9.24 7.58
C LEU A 140 6.13 -10.62 7.86
N ASP A 141 5.39 -11.19 6.90
CA ASP A 141 4.82 -12.55 6.97
C ASP A 141 5.68 -13.57 6.21
N VAL A 142 7.00 -13.38 6.21
CA VAL A 142 7.96 -14.22 5.49
C VAL A 142 8.45 -15.34 6.40
N ASP A 143 7.59 -16.33 6.63
CA ASP A 143 8.09 -17.65 7.00
C ASP A 143 8.93 -18.16 5.83
N PHE A 144 10.22 -18.39 6.04
CA PHE A 144 11.16 -18.91 5.04
C PHE A 144 10.72 -20.24 4.40
N ASP A 145 9.74 -20.96 4.99
CA ASP A 145 9.14 -22.18 4.45
C ASP A 145 7.91 -21.94 3.53
N ASN A 146 7.27 -20.76 3.58
CA ASN A 146 5.97 -20.48 2.94
C ASN A 146 6.02 -19.32 1.92
N ASP A 147 7.17 -19.10 1.29
CA ASP A 147 7.46 -18.05 0.30
C ASP A 147 6.42 -17.98 -0.85
N LYS A 148 5.77 -19.11 -1.16
CA LYS A 148 4.70 -19.17 -2.17
C LYS A 148 3.35 -18.68 -1.68
N GLN A 149 3.05 -18.75 -0.39
CA GLN A 149 1.71 -18.52 0.14
C GLN A 149 1.38 -17.02 0.20
N SER A 150 2.26 -16.18 0.75
CA SER A 150 2.04 -14.72 0.83
C SER A 150 1.99 -14.06 -0.57
N ILE A 151 2.86 -14.47 -1.49
CA ILE A 151 2.84 -14.00 -2.89
C ILE A 151 1.56 -14.46 -3.61
N THR A 152 1.09 -15.69 -3.35
CA THR A 152 -0.18 -16.20 -3.89
C THR A 152 -1.37 -15.44 -3.31
N ASP A 153 -1.37 -15.14 -2.01
CA ASP A 153 -2.49 -14.45 -1.36
C ASP A 153 -2.59 -12.99 -1.83
N ILE A 154 -1.47 -12.31 -2.09
CA ILE A 154 -1.47 -10.99 -2.77
C ILE A 154 -1.99 -11.12 -4.20
N GLY A 155 -1.55 -12.12 -4.95
CA GLY A 155 -2.07 -12.42 -6.30
C GLY A 155 -3.58 -12.63 -6.30
N ASP A 156 -4.09 -13.46 -5.40
CA ASP A 156 -5.52 -13.74 -5.22
C ASP A 156 -6.32 -12.47 -4.85
N ILE A 157 -5.75 -11.57 -4.02
CA ILE A 157 -6.35 -10.27 -3.70
C ILE A 157 -6.48 -9.40 -4.96
N TYR A 158 -5.41 -9.29 -5.75
CA TYR A 158 -5.45 -8.53 -7.01
C TYR A 158 -6.42 -9.13 -8.02
N GLU A 159 -6.42 -10.45 -8.19
CA GLU A 159 -7.37 -11.14 -9.05
C GLU A 159 -8.82 -10.92 -8.60
N TYR A 160 -9.08 -10.96 -7.29
CA TYR A 160 -10.40 -10.69 -6.75
C TYR A 160 -10.83 -9.22 -6.91
N LEU A 161 -9.93 -8.26 -6.71
CA LEU A 161 -10.17 -6.85 -7.00
C LEU A 161 -10.53 -6.64 -8.48
N LEU A 162 -9.84 -7.34 -9.38
CA LEU A 162 -10.14 -7.32 -10.82
C LEU A 162 -11.43 -8.05 -11.17
N SER A 163 -11.82 -9.11 -10.47
CA SER A 163 -13.08 -9.81 -10.75
C SER A 163 -14.30 -8.93 -10.43
N LYS A 164 -14.22 -8.10 -9.38
CA LYS A 164 -15.25 -7.11 -9.03
C LYS A 164 -15.46 -6.04 -10.10
N PHE A 165 -14.45 -5.81 -10.95
CA PHE A 165 -14.57 -4.94 -12.11
C PHE A 165 -15.38 -5.58 -13.26
N VAL A 166 -15.31 -6.91 -13.43
CA VAL A 166 -15.97 -7.61 -14.54
C VAL A 166 -17.45 -7.90 -14.25
N ASP A 167 -17.78 -8.27 -13.00
CA ASP A 167 -19.12 -8.73 -12.62
C ASP A 167 -20.21 -7.64 -12.54
N ARG A 168 -19.86 -6.36 -12.68
CA ARG A 168 -20.81 -5.23 -12.59
C ARG A 168 -20.93 -4.38 -13.87
N ARG A 169 -20.65 -4.97 -15.04
CA ARG A 169 -21.07 -4.41 -16.33
C ARG A 169 -22.53 -4.71 -16.66
#